data_AF-A0A136IUM1-F1
#
_entry.id   AF-A0A136IUM1-F1
#
_cell.length_a   1.000
_cell.length_b   1.000
_cell.length_c   1.000
_cell.angle_alpha   90.00
_cell.angle_beta   90.00
_cell.angle_gamma   90.00
#
_symmetry.space_group_name_H-M   'P 1'
#
loop_
_entity.id
_entity.type
_entity.pdbx_description
1 polymer ?
#
loop_
_entity_poly.entity_id
_entity_poly.type
_entity_poly.pdbx_seq_one_letter_code
_entity_poly.pdbx_strand_id
1 'polypeptide(L)'
;MAPSELYTHLLDLAQRHAAGADILSLRHRDAVHRWGHARLVSQHPCLQHALSNADLLAHFQSTGKLLESCKGETHDIMVDEHQRKATIWMSYFLVTVASEEVVENDLIWTLRFSDEEKVEDVRIVESVEFIDATASGRANQLLRQAGVEIGEDVMGGLGVVLWS
;
A
#
# COMPACT_ATOMS: atom_id res chain seq x y z
N MET A 1 -21.49 21.40 12.06
CA MET A 1 -21.88 21.25 10.64
C MET A 1 -21.76 19.78 10.29
N ALA A 2 -22.68 19.22 9.50
CA ALA A 2 -22.53 17.86 8.99
C ALA A 2 -21.43 17.83 7.90
N PRO A 3 -20.71 16.71 7.72
CA PRO A 3 -19.79 16.55 6.60
C PRO A 3 -20.51 16.68 5.25
N SER A 4 -19.79 17.11 4.22
CA SER A 4 -20.33 17.10 2.86
C SER A 4 -20.50 15.67 2.32
N GLU A 5 -21.28 15.53 1.27
CA GLU A 5 -21.43 14.25 0.56
C GLU A 5 -20.09 13.79 -0.01
N LEU A 6 -19.32 14.71 -0.61
CA LEU A 6 -18.00 14.42 -1.15
C LEU A 6 -17.05 13.95 -0.05
N TYR A 7 -16.96 14.66 1.08
CA TYR A 7 -16.10 14.25 2.21
C TYR A 7 -16.43 12.84 2.67
N THR A 8 -17.72 12.54 2.85
CA THR A 8 -18.20 11.23 3.29
C THR A 8 -17.77 10.13 2.33
N HIS A 9 -17.87 10.38 1.02
CA HIS A 9 -17.47 9.43 -0.02
C HIS A 9 -15.96 9.23 -0.09
N LEU A 10 -15.16 10.30 0.02
CA LEU A 10 -13.70 10.19 0.04
C LEU A 10 -13.21 9.41 1.27
N LEU A 11 -13.85 9.62 2.42
CA LEU A 11 -13.57 8.89 3.64
C LEU A 11 -13.92 7.40 3.49
N ASP A 12 -15.07 7.06 2.91
CA ASP A 12 -15.46 5.66 2.63
C ASP A 12 -14.42 4.96 1.75
N LEU A 13 -14.01 5.60 0.64
CA LEU A 13 -12.98 5.05 -0.24
C LEU A 13 -11.66 4.81 0.50
N ALA A 14 -11.23 5.74 1.35
CA ALA A 14 -10.01 5.60 2.15
C ALA A 14 -10.12 4.46 3.18
N GLN A 15 -11.24 4.35 3.88
CA GLN A 15 -11.51 3.28 4.85
C GLN A 15 -11.51 1.90 4.18
N ARG A 16 -12.19 1.78 3.03
CA ARG A 16 -12.24 0.53 2.26
C ARG A 16 -10.88 0.18 1.68
N HIS A 17 -10.08 1.16 1.26
CA HIS A 17 -8.70 0.95 0.85
C HIS A 17 -7.86 0.39 2.00
N ALA A 18 -7.94 1.00 3.18
CA ALA A 18 -7.21 0.56 4.38
C ALA A 18 -7.61 -0.85 4.83
N ALA A 19 -8.89 -1.21 4.69
CA ALA A 19 -9.39 -2.55 5.01
C ALA A 19 -8.90 -3.64 4.05
N GLY A 20 -8.37 -3.28 2.87
CA GLY A 20 -7.79 -4.22 1.91
C GLY A 20 -8.77 -5.07 1.11
N ALA A 21 -10.08 -4.95 1.37
CA ALA A 21 -11.10 -5.69 0.64
C ALA A 21 -11.39 -5.03 -0.72
N ASP A 22 -11.07 -5.75 -1.80
CA ASP A 22 -11.39 -5.35 -3.18
C ASP A 22 -10.81 -3.98 -3.58
N ILE A 23 -9.53 -3.74 -3.25
CA ILE A 23 -8.80 -2.49 -3.55
C ILE A 23 -8.96 -2.08 -5.02
N LEU A 24 -9.02 -3.03 -5.95
CA LEU A 24 -9.10 -2.73 -7.39
C LEU A 24 -10.44 -2.11 -7.80
N SER A 25 -11.56 -2.43 -7.15
CA SER A 25 -12.86 -1.83 -7.50
C SER A 25 -13.01 -0.38 -7.06
N LEU A 26 -12.19 0.05 -6.10
CA LEU A 26 -12.15 1.43 -5.60
C LEU A 26 -11.41 2.38 -6.55
N ARG A 27 -10.66 1.82 -7.51
CA ARG A 27 -9.70 2.54 -8.32
C ARG A 27 -10.26 2.88 -9.69
N HIS A 28 -9.84 4.03 -10.21
CA HIS A 28 -10.06 4.38 -11.60
C HIS A 28 -9.31 3.37 -12.49
N ARG A 29 -9.82 3.10 -13.71
CA ARG A 29 -9.21 2.11 -14.62
C ARG A 29 -7.74 2.42 -14.94
N ASP A 30 -7.42 3.72 -15.00
CA ASP A 30 -6.09 4.26 -15.30
C ASP A 30 -5.32 4.65 -14.03
N ALA A 31 -5.76 4.18 -12.86
CA ALA A 31 -5.11 4.51 -11.60
C ALA A 31 -3.70 3.93 -11.53
N VAL A 32 -2.80 4.69 -10.91
CA VAL A 32 -1.40 4.29 -10.71
C VAL A 32 -1.08 4.10 -9.24
N HIS A 33 -0.13 3.23 -8.96
CA HIS A 33 0.44 3.05 -7.64
C HIS A 33 1.93 3.37 -7.66
N ARG A 34 2.42 4.00 -6.59
CA ARG A 34 3.82 4.40 -6.44
C ARG A 34 4.32 4.09 -5.04
N TRP A 35 5.63 4.12 -4.90
CA TRP A 35 6.32 4.00 -3.62
C TRP A 35 6.77 5.37 -3.12
N GLY A 36 6.82 5.52 -1.81
CA GLY A 36 7.49 6.59 -1.10
C GLY A 36 8.53 6.03 -0.12
N HIS A 37 9.38 6.85 0.49
CA HIS A 37 9.62 8.27 0.20
C HIS A 37 10.58 8.44 -1.01
N ALA A 38 10.53 9.59 -1.70
CA ALA A 38 11.29 9.83 -2.95
C ALA A 38 12.79 9.52 -2.87
N ARG A 39 13.43 9.74 -1.71
CA ARG A 39 14.84 9.39 -1.49
C ARG A 39 15.10 7.88 -1.47
N LEU A 40 14.22 7.10 -0.84
CA LEU A 40 14.31 5.64 -0.87
C LEU A 40 14.12 5.16 -2.31
N VAL A 41 13.08 5.64 -2.98
CA VAL A 41 12.77 5.28 -4.37
C VAL A 41 13.92 5.61 -5.32
N SER A 42 14.58 6.76 -5.18
CA SER A 42 15.72 7.11 -6.05
C SER A 42 16.92 6.19 -5.87
N GLN A 43 17.05 5.51 -4.73
CA GLN A 43 18.12 4.56 -4.43
C GLN A 43 17.80 3.13 -4.88
N HIS A 44 16.54 2.83 -5.18
CA HIS A 44 16.07 1.49 -5.53
C HIS A 44 15.34 1.49 -6.88
N PRO A 45 16.03 1.16 -8.00
CA PRO A 45 15.45 1.20 -9.35
C PRO A 45 14.13 0.42 -9.49
N CYS A 46 13.98 -0.71 -8.79
CA CYS A 46 12.75 -1.50 -8.81
C CYS A 46 11.52 -0.75 -8.25
N LEU A 47 11.71 0.30 -7.45
CA LEU A 47 10.62 1.13 -6.90
C LEU A 47 10.31 2.37 -7.74
N GLN A 48 11.12 2.69 -8.77
CA GLN A 48 10.99 3.95 -9.52
C GLN A 48 9.83 3.94 -10.51
N HIS A 49 9.35 2.76 -10.89
CA HIS A 49 8.24 2.61 -11.82
C HIS A 49 6.89 2.69 -11.10
N ALA A 50 5.95 3.41 -11.70
CA ALA A 50 4.57 3.39 -11.26
C ALA A 50 3.90 2.10 -11.74
N LEU A 51 3.12 1.46 -10.86
CA LEU A 51 2.38 0.24 -11.17
C LEU A 51 1.00 0.60 -11.72
N SER A 52 0.60 -0.03 -12.82
CA SER A 52 -0.80 -0.05 -13.25
C SER A 52 -1.65 -0.89 -12.29
N ASN A 53 -2.98 -0.90 -12.46
CA ASN A 53 -3.85 -1.81 -11.69
C ASN A 53 -3.49 -3.29 -11.91
N ALA A 54 -3.06 -3.66 -13.13
CA ALA A 54 -2.64 -5.03 -13.42
C ALA A 54 -1.33 -5.37 -12.72
N ASP A 55 -0.35 -4.46 -12.75
CA ASP A 55 0.95 -4.67 -12.10
C ASP A 55 0.83 -4.66 -10.57
N LEU A 56 -0.06 -3.83 -10.02
CA LEU A 56 -0.36 -3.81 -8.59
C LEU A 56 -1.01 -5.13 -8.13
N LEU A 57 -1.92 -5.68 -8.92
CA LEU A 57 -2.50 -7.00 -8.64
C LEU A 57 -1.43 -8.10 -8.66
N ALA A 58 -0.56 -8.09 -9.68
CA ALA A 58 0.54 -9.03 -9.77
C ALA A 58 1.47 -8.91 -8.56
N HIS A 59 1.76 -7.68 -8.11
CA HIS A 59 2.53 -7.41 -6.91
C HIS A 59 1.87 -7.98 -5.63
N PHE A 60 0.57 -7.79 -5.44
CA PHE A 60 -0.13 -8.40 -4.30
C PHE A 60 -0.10 -9.93 -4.34
N GLN A 61 -0.23 -10.51 -5.53
CA GLN A 61 -0.17 -11.97 -5.72
C GLN A 61 1.23 -12.54 -5.50
N SER A 62 2.30 -11.83 -5.88
CA SER A 62 3.68 -12.27 -5.64
C SER A 62 4.02 -12.17 -4.15
N THR A 63 3.72 -11.04 -3.54
CA THR A 63 3.96 -10.76 -2.11
C THR A 63 3.14 -11.66 -1.20
N GLY A 64 1.87 -11.90 -1.54
CA GLY A 64 0.96 -12.73 -0.75
C GLY A 64 1.41 -14.20 -0.61
N LYS A 65 2.23 -14.72 -1.53
CA LYS A 65 2.80 -16.08 -1.42
C LYS A 65 3.86 -16.21 -0.33
N LEU A 66 4.44 -15.10 0.09
CA LEU A 66 5.49 -15.05 1.11
C LEU A 66 4.95 -14.83 2.52
N LEU A 67 3.65 -14.58 2.64
CA LEU A 67 2.97 -14.26 3.88
C LEU A 67 1.99 -15.37 4.25
N GLU A 68 2.06 -15.84 5.48
CA GLU A 68 1.03 -16.68 6.08
C GLU A 68 -0.17 -15.83 6.51
N SER A 69 0.09 -14.63 7.05
CA SER A 69 -0.95 -13.67 7.35
C SER A 69 -0.48 -12.22 7.24
N CYS A 70 -1.43 -11.33 6.96
CA CYS A 70 -1.25 -9.89 6.95
C CYS A 70 -2.51 -9.27 7.57
N LYS A 71 -2.39 -8.75 8.80
CA LYS A 71 -3.48 -8.06 9.47
C LYS A 71 -3.23 -6.56 9.43
N GLY A 72 -4.14 -5.80 8.81
CA GLY A 72 -4.12 -4.35 8.85
C GLY A 72 -4.79 -3.78 10.10
N GLU A 73 -4.25 -2.71 10.64
CA GLU A 73 -4.86 -1.89 11.70
C GLU A 73 -4.75 -0.41 11.34
N THR A 74 -5.88 0.25 11.13
CA THR A 74 -5.93 1.68 10.82
C THR A 74 -5.85 2.50 12.10
N HIS A 75 -4.86 3.39 12.16
CA HIS A 75 -4.66 4.30 13.29
C HIS A 75 -5.38 5.62 13.08
N ASP A 76 -5.26 6.19 11.87
CA ASP A 76 -5.91 7.45 11.53
C ASP A 76 -6.16 7.60 10.01
N ILE A 77 -7.16 8.40 9.66
CA ILE A 77 -7.45 8.81 8.28
C ILE A 77 -7.72 10.31 8.24
N MET A 78 -6.92 11.03 7.47
CA MET A 78 -7.11 12.44 7.17
C MET A 78 -7.61 12.62 5.74
N VAL A 79 -8.67 13.40 5.55
CA VAL A 79 -9.23 13.73 4.23
C VAL A 79 -9.13 15.24 3.98
N ASP A 80 -8.51 15.61 2.86
CA ASP A 80 -8.54 16.96 2.30
C ASP A 80 -9.51 16.95 1.12
N GLU A 81 -10.75 17.35 1.40
CA GLU A 81 -11.83 17.42 0.40
C GLU A 81 -11.48 18.39 -0.74
N HIS A 82 -10.88 19.54 -0.42
CA HIS A 82 -10.56 20.56 -1.41
C HIS A 82 -9.51 20.09 -2.40
N GLN A 83 -8.48 19.39 -1.92
CA GLN A 83 -7.45 18.80 -2.77
C GLN A 83 -7.82 17.43 -3.33
N ARG A 84 -8.96 16.87 -2.91
CA ARG A 84 -9.38 15.48 -3.20
C ARG A 84 -8.26 14.49 -2.89
N LYS A 85 -7.77 14.54 -1.64
CA LYS A 85 -6.72 13.65 -1.13
C LYS A 85 -7.10 13.02 0.18
N ALA A 86 -6.53 11.85 0.46
CA ALA A 86 -6.56 11.27 1.79
C ALA A 86 -5.15 10.80 2.18
N THR A 87 -4.89 10.78 3.48
CA THR A 87 -3.73 10.13 4.08
C THR A 87 -4.24 9.13 5.11
N ILE A 88 -3.74 7.90 5.03
CA ILE A 88 -4.09 6.81 5.95
C ILE A 88 -2.80 6.46 6.69
N TRP A 89 -2.84 6.48 8.01
CA TRP A 89 -1.79 5.92 8.86
C TRP A 89 -2.27 4.58 9.40
N MET A 90 -1.49 3.52 9.19
CA MET A 90 -1.87 2.17 9.57
C MET A 90 -0.65 1.27 9.78
N SER A 91 -0.83 0.16 10.49
CA SER A 91 0.15 -0.91 10.58
C SER A 91 -0.31 -2.14 9.81
N TYR A 92 0.62 -2.83 9.15
CA TYR A 92 0.48 -4.23 8.76
C TYR A 92 1.25 -5.12 9.73
N PHE A 93 0.56 -6.04 10.40
CA PHE A 93 1.16 -7.10 11.18
C PHE A 93 1.35 -8.32 10.28
N LEU A 94 2.59 -8.55 9.88
CA LEU A 94 3.00 -9.54 8.89
C LEU A 94 3.53 -10.80 9.57
N VAL A 95 3.04 -11.96 9.15
CA VAL A 95 3.64 -13.26 9.47
C VAL A 95 4.07 -13.90 8.16
N THR A 96 5.35 -14.24 8.05
CA THR A 96 5.90 -14.85 6.84
C THR A 96 5.64 -16.35 6.83
N VAL A 97 5.64 -16.99 5.66
CA VAL A 97 5.54 -18.45 5.55
C VAL A 97 6.72 -19.21 6.18
N ALA A 98 7.78 -18.49 6.57
CA ALA A 98 9.03 -19.04 7.09
C ALA A 98 9.17 -18.93 8.62
N SER A 99 8.32 -18.14 9.28
CA SER A 99 8.48 -17.81 10.70
C SER A 99 7.17 -17.35 11.32
N GLU A 100 6.89 -17.79 12.55
CA GLU A 100 5.78 -17.32 13.38
C GLU A 100 6.01 -15.92 13.98
N GLU A 101 7.18 -15.31 13.74
CA GLU A 101 7.46 -13.95 14.19
C GLU A 101 6.51 -12.96 13.51
N VAL A 102 5.79 -12.18 14.33
CA VAL A 102 4.95 -11.08 13.86
C VAL A 102 5.82 -9.83 13.68
N VAL A 103 5.98 -9.40 12.43
CA VAL A 103 6.68 -8.16 12.08
C VAL A 103 5.63 -7.07 11.86
N GLU A 104 5.63 -6.05 12.70
CA GLU A 104 4.84 -4.84 12.47
C GLU A 104 5.55 -3.96 11.43
N ASN A 105 4.85 -3.63 10.36
CA ASN A 105 5.25 -2.65 9.36
C ASN A 105 4.31 -1.45 9.46
N ASP A 106 4.77 -0.38 10.11
CA ASP A 106 4.05 0.89 10.18
C ASP A 106 4.16 1.62 8.84
N LEU A 107 3.05 2.13 8.33
CA LEU A 107 3.02 2.74 7.01
C LEU A 107 2.03 3.89 6.88
N ILE A 108 2.29 4.70 5.85
CA ILE A 108 1.39 5.74 5.40
C ILE A 108 0.99 5.46 3.95
N TRP A 109 -0.31 5.52 3.68
CA TRP A 109 -0.84 5.67 2.32
C TRP A 109 -1.21 7.12 2.06
N THR A 110 -0.88 7.62 0.88
CA THR A 110 -1.53 8.83 0.34
C THR A 110 -2.37 8.47 -0.87
N LEU A 111 -3.62 8.92 -0.90
CA LEU A 111 -4.56 8.70 -1.99
C LEU A 111 -4.87 10.02 -2.68
N ARG A 112 -5.00 9.99 -4.01
CA ARG A 112 -5.64 11.05 -4.80
C ARG A 112 -6.89 10.50 -5.45
N PHE A 113 -7.95 11.31 -5.48
CA PHE A 113 -9.23 10.92 -6.06
C PHE A 113 -9.50 11.68 -7.36
N SER A 114 -10.32 11.10 -8.23
CA SER A 114 -10.75 11.74 -9.48
C SER A 114 -11.65 12.96 -9.22
N ASP A 115 -11.69 13.84 -10.21
CA ASP A 115 -12.54 15.02 -10.23
C ASP A 115 -13.74 14.77 -11.14
N GLU A 116 -14.69 13.97 -10.63
CA GLU A 116 -15.94 13.66 -11.35
C GLU A 116 -17.06 14.64 -10.96
N GLU A 117 -17.98 14.85 -11.90
CA GLU A 117 -19.20 15.66 -11.67
C GLU A 117 -20.12 15.04 -10.61
N LYS A 118 -20.15 13.71 -10.56
CA LYS A 118 -20.99 12.92 -9.67
C LYS A 118 -20.14 12.29 -8.57
N VAL A 119 -20.57 12.45 -7.32
CA VAL A 119 -19.80 11.97 -6.16
C VAL A 119 -19.63 10.46 -6.21
N GLU A 120 -20.66 9.72 -6.59
CA GLU A 120 -20.66 8.26 -6.69
C GLU A 120 -19.70 7.70 -7.75
N ASP A 121 -19.27 8.52 -8.69
CA ASP A 121 -18.33 8.15 -9.76
C ASP A 121 -16.86 8.41 -9.35
N VAL A 122 -16.63 9.19 -8.28
CA VAL A 122 -15.27 9.46 -7.79
C VAL A 122 -14.57 8.17 -7.39
N ARG A 123 -13.33 7.99 -7.88
CA ARG A 123 -12.48 6.82 -7.63
C ARG A 123 -11.06 7.24 -7.26
N ILE A 124 -10.25 6.31 -6.75
CA ILE A 124 -8.83 6.52 -6.49
C ILE A 124 -8.07 6.54 -7.83
N VAL A 125 -7.32 7.60 -8.12
CA VAL A 125 -6.48 7.74 -9.34
C VAL A 125 -4.99 7.53 -9.07
N GLU A 126 -4.55 7.76 -7.83
CA GLU A 126 -3.18 7.52 -7.40
C GLU A 126 -3.18 7.01 -5.97
N SER A 127 -2.37 5.99 -5.69
CA SER A 127 -1.96 5.65 -4.34
C SER A 127 -0.44 5.66 -4.23
N VAL A 128 0.07 6.19 -3.12
CA VAL A 128 1.50 6.14 -2.78
C VAL A 128 1.66 5.49 -1.43
N GLU A 129 2.51 4.48 -1.34
CA GLU A 129 2.78 3.73 -0.11
C GLU A 129 4.16 4.07 0.46
N PHE A 130 4.18 4.47 1.72
CA PHE A 130 5.37 4.77 2.49
C PHE A 130 5.50 3.71 3.58
N ILE A 131 6.37 2.74 3.35
CA ILE A 131 6.57 1.60 4.26
C ILE A 131 7.73 1.85 5.22
N ASP A 132 7.68 1.19 6.39
CA ASP A 132 8.87 1.05 7.23
C ASP A 132 9.84 0.07 6.57
N ALA A 133 10.92 0.65 6.07
CA ALA A 133 12.02 -0.05 5.44
C ALA A 133 12.65 -1.07 6.42
N THR A 134 12.76 -0.75 7.71
CA THR A 134 13.36 -1.63 8.72
C THR A 134 12.51 -2.88 8.94
N ALA A 135 11.20 -2.72 9.13
CA ALA A 135 10.26 -3.83 9.24
C ALA A 135 10.30 -4.73 7.99
N SER A 136 10.29 -4.09 6.82
CA SER A 136 10.40 -4.75 5.52
C SER A 136 11.68 -5.58 5.40
N GLY A 137 12.82 -5.04 5.84
CA GLY A 137 14.09 -5.74 5.89
C GLY A 137 14.10 -6.94 6.84
N ARG A 138 13.41 -6.83 7.99
CA ARG A 138 13.27 -7.95 8.94
C ARG A 138 12.48 -9.11 8.33
N ALA A 139 11.34 -8.83 7.71
CA ALA A 139 10.54 -9.86 7.05
C ALA A 139 11.32 -10.53 5.90
N ASN A 140 12.08 -9.76 5.11
CA ASN A 140 12.98 -10.31 4.09
C ASN A 140 14.06 -11.23 4.69
N GLN A 141 14.67 -10.83 5.82
CA GLN A 141 15.68 -11.61 6.51
C GLN A 141 15.14 -12.98 6.98
N LEU A 142 13.93 -13.02 7.54
CA LEU A 142 13.27 -14.25 7.99
C LEU A 142 13.10 -15.25 6.84
N LEU A 143 12.60 -14.78 5.69
CA LEU A 143 12.44 -15.59 4.48
C LEU A 143 13.79 -16.14 4.00
N ARG A 144 14.82 -15.30 3.92
CA ARG A 144 16.16 -15.72 3.47
C ARG A 144 16.83 -16.71 4.41
N GLN A 145 16.67 -16.54 5.73
CA GLN A 145 17.23 -17.46 6.73
C GLN A 145 16.62 -18.87 6.61
N ALA A 146 15.37 -18.96 6.19
CA ALA A 146 14.69 -20.23 5.90
C ALA A 146 14.99 -20.79 4.50
N GLY A 147 15.82 -20.11 3.70
CA GLY A 147 16.14 -20.53 2.33
C GLY A 147 15.00 -20.31 1.34
N VAL A 148 14.02 -19.44 1.65
CA VAL A 148 12.96 -19.08 0.71
C VAL A 148 13.53 -18.15 -0.36
N GLU A 149 13.38 -18.54 -1.62
CA GLU A 149 13.75 -17.72 -2.77
C GLU A 149 12.70 -16.62 -2.98
N ILE A 150 13.15 -15.36 -3.06
CA ILE A 150 12.30 -14.20 -3.30
C ILE A 150 12.48 -13.82 -4.77
N GLY A 151 11.41 -13.95 -5.56
CA GLY A 151 11.41 -13.65 -6.98
C GLY A 151 11.64 -12.15 -7.27
N GLU A 152 12.14 -11.85 -8.47
CA GLU A 152 12.35 -10.47 -8.95
C GLU A 152 11.02 -9.70 -9.16
N ASP A 153 9.89 -10.42 -9.19
CA ASP A 153 8.52 -9.90 -9.27
C ASP A 153 7.97 -9.40 -7.92
N VAL A 154 8.71 -9.62 -6.82
CA VAL A 154 8.39 -9.08 -5.51
C VAL A 154 9.01 -7.68 -5.41
N MET A 155 8.14 -6.66 -5.45
CA MET A 155 8.51 -5.25 -5.29
C MET A 155 8.18 -4.75 -3.87
N GLY A 156 8.53 -3.49 -3.56
CA GLY A 156 8.23 -2.89 -2.27
C GLY A 156 9.04 -3.50 -1.11
N GLY A 157 8.46 -3.52 0.08
CA GLY A 157 9.18 -3.85 1.32
C GLY A 157 9.86 -5.22 1.31
N LEU A 158 9.16 -6.26 0.88
CA LEU A 158 9.73 -7.61 0.85
C LEU A 158 10.71 -7.83 -0.30
N GLY A 159 10.69 -6.97 -1.33
CA GLY A 159 11.59 -7.03 -2.49
C GLY A 159 12.88 -6.23 -2.34
N VAL A 160 12.91 -5.26 -1.41
CA VAL A 160 14.06 -4.37 -1.22
C VAL A 160 15.02 -4.93 -0.18
N VAL A 161 16.22 -5.31 -0.64
CA VAL A 161 17.34 -5.62 0.26
C VAL A 161 17.94 -4.30 0.75
N LEU A 162 17.68 -3.96 2.01
CA LEU A 162 18.40 -2.88 2.69
C LEU A 162 19.71 -3.45 3.21
N TRP A 163 20.82 -3.14 2.54
CA TRP A 163 22.14 -3.44 3.05
C TRP A 163 22.43 -2.48 4.22
N SER A 164 22.82 -3.03 5.38
CA SER A 164 23.43 -2.29 6.49
C SER A 164 24.93 -2.18 6.33
#